data_AF-A0A3D8YKN6-F1
#
_entry.id   AF-A0A3D8YKN6-F1
#
_cell.length_a   1.000
_cell.length_b   1.000
_cell.length_c   1.000
_cell.angle_alpha   90.00
_cell.angle_beta   90.00
_cell.angle_gamma   90.00
#
_symmetry.space_group_name_H-M   'P 1'
#
loop_
_entity.id
_entity.type
_entity.pdbx_description
1 polymer ?
#
loop_
_entity_poly.entity_id
_entity_poly.type
_entity_poly.pdbx_seq_one_letter_code
_entity_poly.pdbx_strand_id
1 'polypeptide(L)' 'TYHTLVRVDVNGGKHENPDGTVAPKSHIHIYNNSFDKKDKFAYEINLADFPDIYNVYSAYISFLDYNNVKELE' A
#
# COMPACT_ATOMS: atom_id res chain seq x y z
N THR A 1 -14.54 13.28 4.05
CA THR A 1 -13.28 13.66 4.73
C THR A 1 -12.25 13.95 3.63
N TYR A 2 -11.39 14.94 3.79
CA TYR A 2 -10.29 15.20 2.83
C TYR A 2 -9.08 14.27 3.05
N HIS A 3 -9.19 13.32 3.98
CA HIS A 3 -8.10 12.45 4.39
C HIS A 3 -8.15 11.17 3.55
N THR A 4 -7.01 10.83 2.95
CA THR A 4 -6.81 9.57 2.23
C THR A 4 -6.14 8.57 3.16
N LEU A 5 -6.68 7.37 3.25
CA LEU A 5 -6.04 6.25 3.95
C LEU A 5 -5.24 5.43 2.94
N VAL A 6 -3.99 5.16 3.27
CA VAL A 6 -3.08 4.30 2.52
C VAL A 6 -2.64 3.16 3.43
N ARG A 7 -2.65 1.92 2.93
CA ARG A 7 -2.25 0.72 3.69
C ARG A 7 -1.22 -0.06 2.90
N VAL A 8 -0.13 -0.47 3.53
CA VAL A 8 0.82 -1.46 2.97
C VAL A 8 0.49 -2.85 3.50
N ASP A 9 0.35 -3.82 2.59
CA ASP A 9 0.22 -5.24 2.92
C ASP A 9 1.51 -5.96 2.52
N VAL A 10 2.11 -6.71 3.46
CA VAL A 10 3.38 -7.44 3.27
C VAL A 10 3.10 -8.94 3.32
N ASN A 11 3.47 -9.66 2.26
CA ASN A 11 3.30 -11.11 2.14
C ASN A 11 1.87 -11.60 2.46
N GLY A 12 0.86 -10.84 2.04
CA GLY A 12 -0.54 -11.21 2.14
C GLY A 12 -0.97 -12.11 0.98
N GLY A 13 -2.14 -11.82 0.42
CA GLY A 13 -2.65 -12.46 -0.80
C GLY A 13 -2.41 -11.60 -2.04
N LYS A 14 -2.62 -12.19 -3.23
CA LYS A 14 -2.83 -11.37 -4.44
C LYS A 14 -4.15 -10.61 -4.30
N HIS A 15 -4.23 -9.43 -4.90
CA HIS A 15 -5.43 -8.62 -4.88
C HIS A 15 -5.94 -8.38 -6.31
N GLU A 16 -7.18 -8.75 -6.62
CA GLU A 16 -7.81 -8.45 -7.90
C GLU A 16 -8.59 -7.14 -7.80
N ASN A 17 -8.23 -6.18 -8.63
CA ASN A 17 -8.87 -4.87 -8.69
C ASN A 17 -10.14 -4.92 -9.55
N PRO A 18 -11.11 -4.00 -9.35
CA PRO A 18 -12.33 -3.92 -10.15
C PRO A 18 -12.12 -3.78 -11.66
N ASP A 19 -10.96 -3.28 -12.10
CA ASP A 19 -10.60 -3.12 -13.51
C ASP A 19 -9.93 -4.38 -14.11
N GLY A 20 -9.80 -5.46 -13.34
CA GLY A 20 -9.18 -6.72 -13.74
C GLY A 20 -7.66 -6.77 -13.58
N THR A 21 -7.02 -5.68 -13.13
CA THR A 21 -5.60 -5.71 -12.77
C THR A 21 -5.39 -6.50 -11.47
N VAL A 22 -4.20 -7.10 -11.29
CA VAL A 22 -3.90 -7.93 -10.12
C VAL A 22 -2.63 -7.44 -9.43
N ALA A 23 -2.75 -7.00 -8.19
CA ALA A 23 -1.60 -6.66 -7.36
C ALA A 23 -0.95 -7.94 -6.79
N PRO A 24 0.40 -7.98 -6.66
CA PRO A 24 1.13 -9.13 -6.13
C PRO A 24 0.89 -9.31 -4.62
N LYS A 25 1.54 -10.30 -3.99
CA LYS A 25 1.32 -10.60 -2.55
C LYS A 25 1.66 -9.46 -1.59
N SER A 26 2.62 -8.62 -1.97
CA SER A 26 2.95 -7.40 -1.25
C SER A 26 2.54 -6.21 -2.10
N HIS A 27 1.65 -5.36 -1.59
CA HIS A 27 1.02 -4.29 -2.37
C HIS A 27 0.56 -3.15 -1.45
N ILE A 28 0.21 -2.01 -2.06
CA ILE A 28 -0.33 -0.85 -1.35
C ILE A 28 -1.80 -0.64 -1.75
N HIS A 29 -2.68 -0.54 -0.77
CA HIS A 29 -4.04 -0.07 -0.97
C HIS A 29 -4.12 1.45 -0.84
N ILE A 30 -4.86 2.07 -1.77
CA ILE A 30 -5.28 3.47 -1.68
C ILE A 30 -6.81 3.47 -1.53
N TYR A 31 -7.30 3.95 -0.39
CA TYR A 31 -8.72 3.91 -0.10
C TYR A 31 -9.49 4.89 -0.99
N ASN A 32 -10.49 4.39 -1.70
CA ASN A 32 -11.29 5.16 -2.64
C ASN A 32 -12.75 5.26 -2.16
N ASN A 33 -13.24 6.47 -1.93
CA ASN A 33 -14.61 6.73 -1.47
C ASN A 33 -15.67 6.52 -2.57
N SER A 34 -15.28 6.22 -3.81
CA SER A 34 -16.20 5.91 -4.92
C SER A 34 -16.77 4.50 -4.85
N PHE A 35 -16.31 3.67 -3.89
CA PHE A 35 -16.74 2.29 -3.69
C PHE A 35 -17.17 2.06 -2.24
N ASP A 36 -18.20 1.23 -2.03
CA ASP A 36 -18.68 0.87 -0.68
C ASP A 36 -17.57 0.21 0.15
N LYS A 37 -16.87 -0.76 -0.44
CA LYS A 37 -15.62 -1.30 0.10
C LYS A 37 -14.48 -0.38 -0.37
N LYS A 38 -13.87 0.33 0.57
CA LYS A 38 -12.94 1.43 0.23
C LYS A 38 -11.56 0.95 -0.21
N ASP A 39 -11.10 -0.21 0.23
CA ASP A 39 -9.81 -0.82 -0.11
C ASP A 39 -9.85 -1.64 -1.42
N LYS A 40 -10.80 -1.33 -2.32
CA LYS A 40 -11.00 -2.05 -3.59
C LYS A 40 -9.84 -1.98 -4.57
N PHE A 41 -8.93 -1.03 -4.43
CA PHE A 41 -7.78 -0.91 -5.31
C PHE A 41 -6.48 -1.13 -4.54
N ALA A 42 -5.60 -1.92 -5.13
CA ALA A 42 -4.25 -2.19 -4.67
C ALA A 42 -3.26 -2.07 -5.83
N TYR A 43 -2.04 -1.65 -5.51
CA TYR A 43 -0.98 -1.38 -6.48
C TYR A 43 0.29 -2.12 -6.10
N GLU A 44 1.03 -2.55 -7.12
CA GLU A 44 2.33 -3.17 -6.90
C GLU A 44 3.31 -2.21 -6.22
N ILE A 45 4.20 -2.79 -5.41
CA ILE A 45 5.27 -2.05 -4.76
C ILE A 45 6.52 -2.15 -5.64
N ASN A 46 7.12 -1.00 -5.95
CA ASN A 46 8.43 -0.96 -6.55
C ASN A 46 9.49 -1.35 -5.50
N LEU A 47 10.19 -2.46 -5.73
CA LEU A 47 11.20 -2.97 -4.79
C LEU A 47 12.43 -2.06 -4.66
N ALA A 48 12.64 -1.13 -5.60
CA ALA A 48 13.67 -0.09 -5.43
C ALA A 48 13.34 0.86 -4.27
N ASP A 49 12.04 1.13 -4.04
CA ASP A 49 11.56 1.98 -2.94
C ASP A 49 11.39 1.17 -1.63
N PHE A 50 11.27 -0.16 -1.72
CA PHE A 50 11.09 -1.08 -0.60
C PHE A 50 12.08 -2.26 -0.66
N PRO A 51 13.39 -2.02 -0.45
CA PRO A 51 14.44 -3.02 -0.69
C PRO A 51 14.36 -4.24 0.25
N ASP A 52 13.79 -4.07 1.44
CA ASP A 52 13.63 -5.12 2.45
C ASP A 52 12.16 -5.22 2.91
N ILE A 53 11.25 -5.35 1.95
CA ILE A 53 9.79 -5.35 2.17
C ILE A 53 9.31 -6.44 3.14
N TYR A 54 10.04 -7.54 3.31
CA TYR A 54 9.63 -8.66 4.18
C TYR A 54 10.06 -8.48 5.63
N ASN A 55 10.92 -7.51 5.93
CA ASN A 55 11.16 -7.05 7.29
C ASN A 55 10.13 -5.99 7.64
N VAL A 56 9.32 -6.24 8.67
CA VAL A 56 8.21 -5.35 9.06
C VAL A 56 8.69 -3.94 9.39
N TYR A 57 9.85 -3.80 10.05
CA TYR A 57 10.41 -2.50 10.40
C TYR A 57 10.92 -1.78 9.15
N SER A 58 11.70 -2.45 8.30
CA SER A 58 12.19 -1.87 7.04
C SER A 58 11.04 -1.46 6.11
N ALA A 59 9.99 -2.28 6.01
CA ALA A 59 8.78 -1.99 5.26
C ALA A 59 8.04 -0.76 5.81
N TYR A 60 7.92 -0.63 7.13
CA TYR A 60 7.33 0.53 7.77
C TYR A 60 8.12 1.81 7.45
N ILE A 61 9.45 1.80 7.61
CA ILE A 61 10.29 2.97 7.31
C ILE A 61 10.18 3.36 5.83
N SER A 62 10.26 2.39 4.92
CA SER A 62 10.10 2.62 3.48
C SER A 62 8.72 3.17 3.14
N PHE A 63 7.67 2.68 3.84
CA PHE A 63 6.30 3.14 3.65
C PHE A 63 6.12 4.61 4.07
N LEU A 64 6.73 5.02 5.17
CA LEU A 64 6.71 6.43 5.60
C LEU A 64 7.42 7.32 4.58
N ASP A 65 8.62 6.94 4.15
CA ASP A 65 9.42 7.71 3.18
C ASP A 65 8.70 7.83 1.83
N TYR A 66 8.15 6.71 1.31
CA TYR A 66 7.38 6.66 0.07
C TYR A 66 6.16 7.61 0.09
N ASN A 67 5.51 7.76 1.25
CA ASN A 67 4.36 8.67 1.41
C ASN A 67 4.78 10.09 1.86
N ASN A 68 6.08 10.38 1.92
CA ASN A 68 6.62 11.66 2.41
C ASN A 68 6.06 12.03 3.80
N VAL A 69 5.86 11.03 4.66
CA VAL A 69 5.47 11.22 6.05
C VAL A 69 6.72 11.59 6.83
N LYS A 70 6.84 12.88 7.15
CA LYS A 70 7.96 13.46 7.90
C LYS A 70 7.47 13.87 9.28
N GLU A 71 8.39 13.84 10.26
CA GLU A 71 8.15 14.32 11.62
C GLU A 71 7.01 13.57 12.33
N LEU A 72 7.33 12.37 12.84
CA LEU A 72 6.44 11.56 13.68
C LEU A 72 6.57 11.92 15.18
N GLU A 73 6.90 13.17 15.49
CA GLU A 73 7.02 13.70 16.86
C GLU A 73 5.73 14.35 17.35
#